data_AF-A0A2T6ZY89-F1
#
_entry.id   AF-A0A2T6ZY89-F1
#
_cell.length_a   1.000
_cell.length_b   1.000
_cell.length_c   1.000
_cell.angle_alpha   90.00
_cell.angle_beta   90.00
_cell.angle_gamma   90.00
#
_symmetry.space_group_name_H-M   'P 1'
#
loop_
_entity.id
_entity.type
_entity.pdbx_description
1 polymer ?
#
loop_
_entity_poly.entity_id
_entity_poly.type
_entity_poly.pdbx_seq_one_letter_code
_entity_poly.pdbx_strand_id
1 'polypeptide(L)'
;MQRLLKSPTRLTAARTSKIRHPAHDQNRRTPATMLAYNSALEELELTWFRRSQEQSIKLLKIFEESKAVWSKSSEEKQAKLRKEFNDQIKAFSKQWATLHKDFGAEQKQFEVKADQLALQNRDLLKAALEERSERMKLEGNYNVRGALERIVYLAKLEKKVPPTVGVQEGLDKLAQSNEFTAILHKEVSARRLSVTDVMASVSHLYDEVCNRTNGNHDIGSLIIVKTKFNDNERAALVIFLKVQDNWKKPLEWMEEHIM
;
A
#
# COMPACT_ATOMS: atom_id res chain seq x y z
N MET A 1 32.86 -8.63 -1.85
CA MET A 1 34.16 -8.35 -2.49
C MET A 1 35.28 -9.04 -1.71
N GLN A 2 35.64 -10.26 -2.08
CA GLN A 2 36.73 -11.02 -1.44
C GLN A 2 38.06 -10.62 -2.09
N ARG A 3 38.97 -10.02 -1.32
CA ARG A 3 40.37 -9.80 -1.76
C ARG A 3 41.18 -11.05 -1.43
N LEU A 4 41.49 -11.83 -2.47
CA LEU A 4 42.47 -12.91 -2.43
C LEU A 4 43.87 -12.31 -2.18
N LEU A 5 44.38 -12.47 -0.97
CA LEU A 5 45.79 -12.23 -0.66
C LEU A 5 46.62 -13.34 -1.31
N LYS A 6 47.36 -13.00 -2.36
CA LYS A 6 48.35 -13.89 -2.98
C LYS A 6 49.48 -14.14 -1.97
N SER A 7 49.76 -15.41 -1.68
CA SER A 7 50.83 -15.85 -0.79
C SER A 7 52.22 -15.43 -1.30
N PRO A 8 53.21 -15.16 -0.43
CA PRO A 8 54.55 -14.81 -0.84
C PRO A 8 55.26 -16.00 -1.48
N THR A 9 55.80 -15.77 -2.67
CA THR A 9 56.64 -16.69 -3.45
C THR A 9 57.82 -17.19 -2.62
N ARG A 10 57.93 -18.51 -2.42
CA ARG A 10 59.14 -19.16 -1.89
C ARG A 10 60.31 -18.89 -2.84
N LEU A 11 61.33 -18.17 -2.38
CA LEU A 11 62.63 -18.14 -3.03
C LEU A 11 63.32 -19.50 -2.82
N THR A 12 63.14 -20.42 -3.75
CA THR A 12 64.01 -21.60 -3.89
C THR A 12 65.30 -21.14 -4.53
N ALA A 13 66.37 -21.01 -3.74
CA ALA A 13 67.72 -20.84 -4.26
C ALA A 13 68.12 -22.10 -5.04
N ALA A 14 68.26 -21.98 -6.36
CA ALA A 14 68.75 -23.04 -7.22
C ALA A 14 70.23 -23.30 -6.91
N ARG A 15 70.52 -24.46 -6.33
CA ARG A 15 71.88 -24.93 -6.05
C ARG A 15 72.28 -25.96 -7.10
N THR A 16 72.81 -25.53 -8.25
CA THR A 16 73.48 -26.44 -9.19
C THR A 16 74.55 -25.72 -10.01
N SER A 17 75.75 -25.58 -9.46
CA SER A 17 77.00 -25.55 -10.23
C SER A 17 77.74 -26.86 -9.97
N LYS A 18 77.51 -27.86 -10.83
CA LYS A 18 78.29 -29.11 -10.85
C LYS A 18 79.58 -28.84 -11.63
N ILE A 19 80.56 -28.22 -10.96
CA ILE A 19 81.93 -28.14 -11.49
C ILE A 19 82.58 -29.50 -11.18
N ARG A 20 82.79 -30.31 -12.22
CA ARG A 20 83.61 -31.52 -12.14
C ARG A 20 85.07 -31.09 -12.04
N HIS A 21 85.68 -31.28 -10.88
CA HIS A 21 87.14 -31.21 -10.75
C HIS A 21 87.77 -32.52 -11.25
N PRO A 22 88.89 -32.44 -12.01
CA PRO A 22 89.65 -33.62 -12.39
C PRO A 22 90.31 -34.25 -11.17
N ALA A 23 90.30 -35.58 -11.12
CA ALA A 23 91.01 -36.37 -10.13
C ALA A 23 92.52 -36.15 -10.31
N HIS A 24 93.07 -35.26 -9.49
CA HIS A 24 94.52 -35.13 -9.33
C HIS A 24 94.91 -35.83 -8.03
N ASP A 25 95.30 -37.08 -8.19
CA ASP A 25 96.03 -37.84 -7.18
C ASP A 25 97.45 -37.25 -7.09
N GLN A 26 97.65 -36.37 -6.10
CA GLN A 26 98.96 -36.00 -5.61
C GLN A 26 98.91 -35.88 -4.09
N ASN A 27 99.45 -36.93 -3.49
CA ASN A 27 99.90 -37.03 -2.11
C ASN A 27 100.84 -35.85 -1.76
N ARG A 28 100.25 -34.70 -1.38
CA ARG A 28 100.94 -33.52 -0.86
C ARG A 28 100.32 -33.18 0.49
N ARG A 29 101.13 -33.30 1.55
CA ARG A 29 100.81 -32.77 2.88
C ARG A 29 100.29 -31.34 2.72
N THR A 30 99.05 -31.11 3.14
CA THR A 30 98.46 -29.79 3.26
C THR A 30 99.43 -28.92 4.07
N PRO A 31 99.93 -27.80 3.54
CA PRO A 31 100.79 -26.91 4.30
C PRO A 31 100.05 -26.48 5.58
N ALA A 32 100.70 -26.56 6.74
CA ALA A 32 100.07 -26.27 8.04
C ALA A 32 99.36 -24.89 8.08
N THR A 33 99.82 -23.95 7.24
CA THR A 33 99.22 -22.62 7.04
C THR A 33 97.84 -22.65 6.35
N MET A 34 97.59 -23.56 5.41
CA MET A 34 96.27 -23.74 4.76
C MET A 34 95.25 -24.35 5.72
N LEU A 35 95.67 -25.26 6.60
CA LEU A 35 94.80 -25.84 7.65
C LEU A 35 94.42 -24.78 8.70
N ALA A 36 95.36 -23.92 9.09
CA ALA A 36 95.08 -22.81 10.00
C ALA A 36 94.10 -21.77 9.40
N TYR A 37 94.22 -21.48 8.10
CA TYR A 37 93.29 -20.59 7.40
C TYR A 37 91.86 -21.16 7.33
N ASN A 38 91.72 -22.46 7.01
CA ASN A 38 90.41 -23.12 6.97
C ASN A 38 89.77 -23.15 8.37
N SER A 39 90.54 -23.42 9.42
CA SER A 39 90.04 -23.37 10.80
C SER A 39 89.53 -21.99 11.18
N ALA A 40 90.25 -20.91 10.83
CA ALA A 40 89.83 -19.54 11.12
C ALA A 40 88.57 -19.13 10.32
N LEU A 41 88.41 -19.64 9.10
CA LEU A 41 87.22 -19.42 8.28
C LEU A 41 86.00 -20.13 8.87
N GLU A 42 86.14 -21.39 9.29
CA GLU A 42 85.07 -22.14 9.95
C GLU A 42 84.61 -21.47 11.25
N GLU A 43 85.53 -20.94 12.07
CA GLU A 43 85.20 -20.17 13.28
C GLU A 43 84.43 -18.87 12.95
N LEU A 44 84.82 -18.17 11.89
CA LEU A 44 84.13 -16.96 11.43
C LEU A 44 82.72 -17.28 10.93
N GLU A 45 82.57 -18.35 10.14
CA GLU A 45 81.26 -18.82 9.65
C GLU A 45 80.34 -19.22 10.80
N LEU A 46 80.84 -19.97 11.78
CA LEU A 46 80.09 -20.33 12.99
C LEU A 46 79.67 -19.10 13.80
N THR A 47 80.57 -18.11 13.93
CA THR A 47 80.28 -16.86 14.64
C THR A 47 79.22 -16.05 13.90
N TRP A 48 79.32 -15.96 12.57
CA TRP A 48 78.36 -15.26 11.74
C TRP A 48 76.99 -15.94 11.77
N PHE A 49 76.96 -17.27 11.65
CA PHE A 49 75.74 -18.07 11.75
C PHE A 49 75.07 -17.91 13.12
N ARG A 50 75.83 -17.97 14.22
CA ARG A 50 75.31 -17.74 15.57
C ARG A 50 74.70 -16.35 15.71
N ARG A 51 75.42 -15.29 15.28
CA ARG A 51 74.90 -13.91 15.30
C ARG A 51 73.65 -13.76 14.45
N SER A 52 73.61 -14.40 13.28
CA SER A 52 72.44 -14.39 12.40
C SER A 52 71.22 -15.04 13.08
N GLN A 53 71.41 -16.20 13.73
CA GLN A 53 70.35 -16.86 14.49
C GLN A 53 69.88 -16.00 15.67
N GLU A 54 70.78 -15.43 16.45
CA GLU A 54 70.44 -14.54 17.57
C GLU A 54 69.65 -13.32 17.10
N GLN A 55 70.04 -12.71 15.98
CA GLN A 55 69.30 -11.60 15.38
C GLN A 55 67.92 -12.04 14.89
N SER A 56 67.83 -13.20 14.25
CA SER A 56 66.55 -13.75 13.79
C SER A 56 65.59 -14.00 14.94
N ILE A 57 66.07 -14.57 16.05
CA ILE A 57 65.26 -14.80 17.27
C ILE A 57 64.80 -13.47 17.87
N LYS A 58 65.69 -12.47 17.97
CA LYS A 58 65.34 -11.13 18.47
C LYS A 58 64.27 -10.46 17.60
N LEU A 59 64.43 -10.52 16.28
CA LEU A 59 63.45 -9.97 15.33
C LEU A 59 62.11 -10.69 15.43
N LEU A 60 62.11 -12.02 15.54
CA LEU A 60 60.88 -12.80 15.70
C LEU A 60 60.16 -12.42 17.00
N LYS A 61 60.89 -12.24 18.10
CA LYS A 61 60.33 -11.78 19.37
C LYS A 61 59.69 -10.40 19.25
N ILE A 62 60.38 -9.43 18.65
CA ILE A 62 59.85 -8.08 18.39
C ILE A 62 58.59 -8.13 17.51
N PHE A 63 58.59 -9.02 16.51
CA PHE A 63 57.46 -9.20 15.62
C PHE A 63 56.24 -9.77 16.35
N GLU A 64 56.41 -10.80 17.18
CA GLU A 64 55.31 -11.37 17.97
C GLU A 64 54.78 -10.39 19.02
N GLU A 65 55.65 -9.63 19.69
CA GLU A 65 55.25 -8.56 20.62
C GLU A 65 54.44 -7.47 19.91
N SER A 66 54.92 -7.01 18.74
CA SER A 66 54.22 -6.03 17.92
C SER A 66 52.86 -6.57 17.47
N LYS A 67 52.79 -7.82 17.01
CA LYS A 67 51.55 -8.46 16.59
C LYS A 67 50.54 -8.54 17.73
N ALA A 68 50.98 -8.86 18.95
CA ALA A 68 50.12 -8.89 20.13
C ALA A 68 49.57 -7.50 20.47
N VAL A 69 50.41 -6.46 20.46
CA VAL A 69 49.99 -5.07 20.71
C VAL A 69 49.00 -4.60 19.65
N TRP A 70 49.26 -4.88 18.37
CA TRP A 70 48.37 -4.51 17.28
C TRP A 70 47.04 -5.26 17.34
N SER A 71 47.06 -6.55 17.68
CA SER A 71 45.84 -7.36 17.84
C SER A 71 44.97 -6.81 18.97
N LYS A 72 45.57 -6.55 20.15
CA LYS A 72 44.87 -5.96 21.29
C LYS A 72 44.27 -4.60 20.95
N SER A 73 45.04 -3.70 20.33
CA SER A 73 44.53 -2.37 19.93
C SER A 73 43.40 -2.47 18.89
N SER A 74 43.47 -3.45 17.99
CA SER A 74 42.41 -3.71 17.02
C SER A 74 41.12 -4.18 17.70
N GLU A 75 41.22 -5.14 18.62
CA GLU A 75 40.10 -5.66 19.39
C GLU A 75 39.42 -4.56 20.24
N GLU A 76 40.20 -3.72 20.91
CA GLU A 76 39.68 -2.58 21.69
C GLU A 76 38.92 -1.58 20.80
N LYS A 77 39.46 -1.25 19.63
CA LYS A 77 38.78 -0.37 18.66
C LYS A 77 37.50 -0.99 18.13
N GLN A 78 37.51 -2.29 17.81
CA GLN A 78 36.31 -2.99 17.36
C GLN A 78 35.25 -3.05 18.46
N ALA A 79 35.63 -3.32 19.70
CA ALA A 79 34.70 -3.35 20.83
C ALA A 79 34.06 -1.98 21.05
N LYS A 80 34.85 -0.90 20.97
CA LYS A 80 34.33 0.49 21.07
C LYS A 80 33.32 0.79 19.97
N LEU A 81 33.66 0.48 18.71
CA LEU A 81 32.77 0.73 17.57
C LEU A 81 31.47 -0.08 17.66
N ARG A 82 31.56 -1.35 18.07
CA ARG A 82 30.36 -2.20 18.30
C ARG A 82 29.47 -1.62 19.38
N LYS A 83 30.05 -1.12 20.47
CA LYS A 83 29.31 -0.48 21.56
C LYS A 83 28.57 0.76 21.06
N GLU A 84 29.28 1.67 20.39
CA GLU A 84 28.68 2.90 19.82
C GLU A 84 27.54 2.58 18.85
N PHE A 85 27.73 1.59 17.97
CA PHE A 85 26.69 1.18 17.02
C PHE A 85 25.46 0.57 17.72
N ASN A 86 25.67 -0.25 18.74
CA ASN A 86 24.56 -0.80 19.55
C ASN A 86 23.80 0.29 20.30
N ASP A 87 24.50 1.30 20.83
CA ASP A 87 23.88 2.42 21.51
C ASP A 87 23.06 3.28 20.53
N GLN A 88 23.55 3.48 19.30
CA GLN A 88 22.79 4.12 18.22
C GLN A 88 21.53 3.33 17.84
N ILE A 89 21.63 2.00 17.65
CA ILE A 89 20.47 1.15 17.34
C ILE A 89 19.41 1.28 18.44
N LYS A 90 19.81 1.26 19.72
CA LYS A 90 18.88 1.43 20.84
C LYS A 90 18.21 2.80 20.81
N ALA A 91 18.97 3.87 20.53
CA ALA A 91 18.43 5.21 20.41
C ALA A 91 17.40 5.31 19.26
N PHE A 92 17.73 4.77 18.08
CA PHE A 92 16.82 4.73 16.94
C PHE A 92 15.57 3.90 17.24
N SER A 93 15.72 2.72 17.85
CA SER A 93 14.59 1.87 18.23
C SER A 93 13.63 2.60 19.18
N LYS A 94 14.16 3.34 20.16
CA LYS A 94 13.35 4.16 21.07
C LYS A 94 12.61 5.28 20.33
N GLN A 95 13.30 6.00 19.44
CA GLN A 95 12.67 7.05 18.63
C GLN A 95 11.56 6.51 17.75
N TRP A 96 11.80 5.37 17.08
CA TRP A 96 10.81 4.69 16.26
C TRP A 96 9.59 4.23 17.06
N ALA A 97 9.80 3.69 18.26
CA ALA A 97 8.69 3.29 19.14
C ALA A 97 7.81 4.49 19.54
N THR A 98 8.43 5.65 19.84
CA THR A 98 7.70 6.89 20.12
C THR A 98 6.92 7.35 18.90
N LEU A 99 7.56 7.45 17.74
CA LEU A 99 6.92 7.88 16.48
C LEU A 99 5.73 6.98 16.13
N HIS A 100 5.88 5.67 16.25
CA HIS A 100 4.81 4.71 15.97
C HIS A 100 3.62 4.87 16.94
N LYS A 101 3.89 5.16 18.22
CA LYS A 101 2.84 5.43 19.20
C LYS A 101 2.08 6.72 18.86
N ASP A 102 2.80 7.77 18.51
CA ASP A 102 2.22 9.07 18.18
C ASP A 102 1.37 8.97 16.91
N PHE A 103 1.87 8.30 15.86
CA PHE A 103 1.13 8.06 14.63
C PHE A 103 -0.15 7.23 14.87
N GLY A 104 -0.07 6.20 15.73
CA GLY A 104 -1.24 5.42 16.11
C GLY A 104 -2.28 6.23 16.90
N ALA A 105 -1.86 7.22 17.69
CA ALA A 105 -2.78 8.12 18.39
C ALA A 105 -3.44 9.11 17.42
N GLU A 106 -2.68 9.67 16.48
CA GLU A 106 -3.17 10.58 15.45
C GLU A 106 -4.18 9.89 14.53
N GLN A 107 -3.88 8.66 14.09
CA GLN A 107 -4.82 7.86 13.29
C GLN A 107 -6.17 7.66 14.00
N LYS A 108 -6.15 7.32 15.30
CA LYS A 108 -7.38 7.17 16.08
C LYS A 108 -8.18 8.48 16.16
N GLN A 109 -7.52 9.63 16.27
CA GLN A 109 -8.20 10.91 16.25
C GLN A 109 -8.87 11.20 14.91
N PHE A 110 -8.19 10.87 13.80
CA PHE A 110 -8.77 10.99 12.47
C PHE A 110 -9.97 10.07 12.27
N GLU A 111 -9.91 8.83 12.74
CA GLU A 111 -11.03 7.87 12.68
C GLU A 111 -12.24 8.40 13.46
N VAL A 112 -12.05 8.84 14.72
CA VAL A 112 -13.13 9.43 15.53
C VAL A 112 -13.75 10.65 14.86
N LYS A 113 -12.93 11.53 14.27
CA LYS A 113 -13.41 12.73 13.57
C LYS A 113 -14.17 12.37 12.29
N ALA A 114 -13.70 11.37 11.54
CA ALA A 114 -14.38 10.89 10.34
C ALA A 114 -15.76 10.32 10.69
N ASP A 115 -15.84 9.52 11.74
CA ASP A 115 -17.12 8.96 12.23
C ASP A 115 -18.08 10.05 12.70
N GLN A 116 -17.57 11.06 13.43
CA GLN A 116 -18.38 12.21 13.85
C GLN A 116 -18.92 13.00 12.65
N LEU A 117 -18.09 13.29 11.66
CA LEU A 117 -18.52 13.97 10.43
C LEU A 117 -19.50 13.12 9.62
N ALA A 118 -19.32 11.80 9.58
CA ALA A 118 -20.26 10.90 8.92
C ALA A 118 -21.64 10.92 9.59
N LEU A 119 -21.68 10.96 10.93
CA LEU A 119 -22.92 11.10 11.69
C LEU A 119 -23.59 12.45 11.43
N GLN A 120 -22.83 13.55 11.50
CA GLN A 120 -23.35 14.90 11.20
C GLN A 120 -23.90 15.00 9.78
N ASN A 121 -23.19 14.44 8.78
CA ASN A 121 -23.67 14.41 7.40
C ASN A 121 -24.97 13.60 7.27
N ARG A 122 -25.13 12.51 8.03
CA ARG A 122 -26.37 11.73 8.05
C ARG A 122 -27.53 12.54 8.64
N ASP A 123 -27.30 13.30 9.70
CA ASP A 123 -28.32 14.14 10.34
C ASP A 123 -28.70 15.34 9.44
N LEU A 124 -27.71 16.00 8.84
CA LEU A 124 -27.95 17.07 7.86
C LEU A 124 -28.72 16.57 6.64
N LEU A 125 -28.37 15.40 6.11
CA LEU A 125 -29.10 14.76 5.03
C LEU A 125 -30.55 14.46 5.44
N LYS A 126 -30.75 13.95 6.67
CA LYS A 126 -32.07 13.66 7.23
C LYS A 126 -32.93 14.93 7.28
N ALA A 127 -32.37 16.04 7.76
CA ALA A 127 -33.03 17.32 7.91
C ALA A 127 -33.31 17.99 6.55
N ALA A 128 -32.36 17.96 5.61
CA ALA A 128 -32.56 18.48 4.26
C ALA A 128 -33.68 17.75 3.51
N LEU A 129 -33.82 16.44 3.72
CA LEU A 129 -34.91 15.66 3.14
C LEU A 129 -36.26 15.97 3.78
N GLU A 130 -36.32 16.17 5.10
CA GLU A 130 -37.53 16.62 5.79
C GLU A 130 -37.96 18.00 5.30
N GLU A 131 -37.05 18.97 5.27
CA GLU A 131 -37.31 20.33 4.80
C GLU A 131 -37.83 20.33 3.35
N ARG A 132 -37.18 19.59 2.45
CA ARG A 132 -37.63 19.48 1.05
C ARG A 132 -39.01 18.85 0.96
N SER A 133 -39.28 17.80 1.74
CA SER A 133 -40.60 17.16 1.77
C SER A 133 -41.70 18.09 2.29
N GLU A 134 -41.44 18.87 3.34
CA GLU A 134 -42.39 19.86 3.87
C GLU A 134 -42.60 21.03 2.88
N ARG A 135 -41.54 21.51 2.25
CA ARG A 135 -41.63 22.54 1.21
C ARG A 135 -42.48 22.07 0.02
N MET A 136 -42.28 20.83 -0.42
CA MET A 136 -43.11 20.23 -1.48
C MET A 136 -44.59 20.19 -1.10
N LYS A 137 -44.93 19.90 0.16
CA LYS A 137 -46.32 19.94 0.65
C LYS A 137 -46.87 21.36 0.62
N LEU A 138 -46.13 22.35 1.11
CA LEU A 138 -46.55 23.74 1.16
C LEU A 138 -46.76 24.36 -0.22
N GLU A 139 -45.91 24.01 -1.19
CA GLU A 139 -46.00 24.50 -2.57
C GLU A 139 -47.09 23.79 -3.39
N GLY A 140 -47.80 22.80 -2.83
CA GLY A 140 -48.74 21.96 -3.60
C GLY A 140 -48.06 21.04 -4.62
N ASN A 141 -46.73 20.92 -4.53
CA ASN A 141 -45.89 20.06 -5.37
C ASN A 141 -45.84 18.61 -4.85
N TYR A 142 -46.67 18.25 -3.88
CA TYR A 142 -46.80 16.86 -3.38
C TYR A 142 -47.65 16.00 -4.33
N ASN A 143 -47.24 15.95 -5.59
CA ASN A 143 -47.86 15.20 -6.67
C ASN A 143 -46.82 14.29 -7.34
N VAL A 144 -47.22 13.57 -8.41
CA VAL A 144 -46.34 12.62 -9.10
C VAL A 144 -45.07 13.29 -9.65
N ARG A 145 -45.16 14.55 -10.09
CA ARG A 145 -43.99 15.31 -10.55
C ARG A 145 -43.00 15.50 -9.42
N GLY A 146 -43.46 16.05 -8.29
CA GLY A 146 -42.61 16.27 -7.14
C GLY A 146 -42.04 14.96 -6.59
N ALA A 147 -42.79 13.86 -6.65
CA ALA A 147 -42.29 12.54 -6.26
C ALA A 147 -41.09 12.10 -7.12
N LEU A 148 -41.17 12.23 -8.45
CA LEU A 148 -40.06 11.91 -9.35
C LEU A 148 -38.85 12.83 -9.11
N GLU A 149 -39.08 14.14 -8.92
CA GLU A 149 -38.02 15.09 -8.57
C GLU A 149 -37.31 14.70 -7.26
N ARG A 150 -38.07 14.29 -6.23
CA ARG A 150 -37.53 13.83 -4.95
C ARG A 150 -36.76 12.52 -5.09
N ILE A 151 -37.25 11.57 -5.87
CA ILE A 151 -36.56 10.30 -6.15
C ILE A 151 -35.20 10.58 -6.79
N VAL A 152 -35.14 11.42 -7.83
CA VAL A 152 -33.86 11.74 -8.48
C VAL A 152 -32.94 12.51 -7.54
N TYR A 153 -33.47 13.45 -6.75
CA TYR A 153 -32.70 14.16 -5.74
C TYR A 153 -32.08 13.22 -4.70
N LEU A 154 -32.86 12.27 -4.17
CA LEU A 154 -32.38 11.24 -3.27
C LEU A 154 -31.32 10.34 -3.91
N ALA A 155 -31.55 9.92 -5.15
CA ALA A 155 -30.60 9.10 -5.89
C ALA A 155 -29.24 9.81 -6.05
N LYS A 156 -29.24 11.13 -6.31
CA LYS A 156 -28.00 11.93 -6.37
C LYS A 156 -27.29 11.99 -5.02
N LEU A 157 -28.05 12.23 -3.95
CA LEU A 157 -27.51 12.31 -2.59
C LEU A 157 -26.89 10.99 -2.13
N GLU A 158 -27.55 9.87 -2.43
CA GLU A 158 -27.05 8.52 -2.13
C GLU A 158 -26.04 8.00 -3.16
N LYS A 159 -25.62 8.83 -4.14
CA LYS A 159 -24.69 8.48 -5.22
C LYS A 159 -25.13 7.27 -6.06
N LYS A 160 -26.43 7.03 -6.15
CA LYS A 160 -27.03 6.04 -7.07
C LYS A 160 -27.03 6.54 -8.52
N VAL A 161 -27.01 7.86 -8.72
CA VAL A 161 -26.81 8.52 -10.02
C VAL A 161 -25.83 9.70 -9.90
N PRO A 162 -25.22 10.17 -11.01
CA PRO A 162 -24.31 11.32 -10.99
C PRO A 162 -25.03 12.63 -10.57
N PRO A 163 -24.36 13.60 -9.92
CA PRO A 163 -25.00 14.79 -9.36
C PRO A 163 -25.49 15.80 -10.40
N THR A 164 -24.89 15.82 -11.60
CA THR A 164 -25.10 16.84 -12.63
C THR A 164 -26.29 16.58 -13.56
N VAL A 165 -26.94 15.41 -13.44
CA VAL A 165 -27.98 15.01 -14.39
C VAL A 165 -29.29 15.77 -14.20
N GLY A 166 -30.07 15.95 -15.26
CA GLY A 166 -31.46 16.42 -15.16
C GLY A 166 -32.38 15.45 -14.42
N VAL A 167 -33.67 15.78 -14.25
CA VAL A 167 -34.63 14.85 -13.63
C VAL A 167 -34.87 13.63 -14.54
N GLN A 168 -35.26 13.85 -15.80
CA GLN A 168 -35.45 12.75 -16.77
C GLN A 168 -34.18 11.93 -16.96
N GLU A 169 -33.03 12.58 -17.17
CA GLU A 169 -31.74 11.87 -17.29
C GLU A 169 -31.41 11.07 -16.01
N GLY A 170 -31.75 11.59 -14.83
CA GLY A 170 -31.62 10.86 -13.58
C GLY A 170 -32.52 9.62 -13.49
N LEU A 171 -33.76 9.71 -13.99
CA LEU A 171 -34.67 8.57 -14.11
C LEU A 171 -34.12 7.53 -15.10
N ASP A 172 -33.59 7.96 -16.24
CA ASP A 172 -32.98 7.07 -17.23
C ASP A 172 -31.78 6.33 -16.66
N LYS A 173 -30.94 7.01 -15.86
CA LYS A 173 -29.82 6.39 -15.15
C LYS A 173 -30.29 5.42 -14.07
N LEU A 174 -31.34 5.75 -13.33
CA LEU A 174 -31.96 4.82 -12.37
C LEU A 174 -32.54 3.58 -13.06
N ALA A 175 -33.12 3.74 -14.24
CA ALA A 175 -33.69 2.65 -15.03
C ALA A 175 -32.64 1.64 -15.51
N GLN A 176 -31.37 2.04 -15.59
CA GLN A 176 -30.23 1.17 -15.91
C GLN A 176 -29.74 0.35 -14.70
N SER A 177 -30.30 0.55 -13.51
CA SER A 177 -29.89 -0.18 -12.32
C SER A 177 -30.47 -1.60 -12.29
N ASN A 178 -29.73 -2.52 -11.64
CA ASN A 178 -30.18 -3.90 -11.43
C ASN A 178 -31.46 -3.97 -10.58
N GLU A 179 -31.59 -3.08 -9.59
CA GLU A 179 -32.76 -2.98 -8.71
C GLU A 179 -34.01 -2.63 -9.53
N PHE A 180 -33.91 -1.60 -10.39
CA PHE A 180 -34.99 -1.23 -11.30
C PHE A 180 -35.37 -2.38 -12.23
N THR A 181 -34.38 -3.01 -12.87
CA THR A 181 -34.61 -4.12 -13.82
C THR A 181 -35.34 -5.30 -13.15
N ALA A 182 -34.96 -5.64 -11.91
CA ALA A 182 -35.62 -6.71 -11.17
C ALA A 182 -37.09 -6.40 -10.85
N ILE A 183 -37.40 -5.16 -10.50
CA ILE A 183 -38.77 -4.70 -10.21
C ILE A 183 -39.58 -4.61 -11.51
N LEU A 184 -38.99 -4.07 -12.58
CA LEU A 184 -39.58 -3.99 -13.92
C LEU A 184 -40.11 -5.34 -14.39
N HIS A 185 -39.29 -6.40 -14.34
CA HIS A 185 -39.73 -7.72 -14.78
C HIS A 185 -40.90 -8.28 -13.95
N LYS A 186 -40.88 -8.08 -12.63
CA LYS A 186 -41.99 -8.49 -11.75
C LYS A 186 -43.27 -7.72 -12.08
N GLU A 187 -43.17 -6.41 -12.25
CA GLU A 187 -44.31 -5.55 -12.50
C GLU A 187 -44.95 -5.82 -13.87
N VAL A 188 -44.12 -5.94 -14.90
CA VAL A 188 -44.55 -6.23 -16.26
C VAL A 188 -45.22 -7.60 -16.33
N SER A 189 -44.67 -8.62 -15.66
CA SER A 189 -45.27 -9.95 -15.58
C SER A 189 -46.63 -9.94 -14.86
N ALA A 190 -46.71 -9.26 -13.71
CA ALA A 190 -47.94 -9.16 -12.93
C ALA A 190 -49.08 -8.48 -13.70
N ARG A 191 -48.75 -7.45 -14.50
CA ARG A 191 -49.73 -6.69 -15.30
C ARG A 191 -49.95 -7.21 -16.71
N ARG A 192 -49.19 -8.22 -17.15
CA ARG A 192 -49.19 -8.74 -18.54
C ARG A 192 -48.86 -7.65 -19.58
N LEU A 193 -47.90 -6.78 -19.26
CA LEU A 193 -47.44 -5.71 -20.15
C LEU A 193 -46.21 -6.15 -20.97
N SER A 194 -45.74 -5.25 -21.84
CA SER A 194 -44.48 -5.41 -22.58
C SER A 194 -43.36 -4.64 -21.89
N VAL A 195 -42.20 -5.28 -21.69
CA VAL A 195 -41.01 -4.61 -21.12
C VAL A 195 -40.60 -3.43 -22.00
N THR A 196 -40.63 -3.62 -23.32
CA THR A 196 -40.24 -2.60 -24.30
C THR A 196 -41.13 -1.37 -24.20
N ASP A 197 -42.45 -1.56 -24.05
CA ASP A 197 -43.40 -0.45 -24.02
C ASP A 197 -43.29 0.32 -22.70
N VAL A 198 -43.11 -0.38 -21.58
CA VAL A 198 -42.87 0.27 -20.28
C VAL A 198 -41.56 1.06 -20.29
N MET A 199 -40.48 0.51 -20.86
CA MET A 199 -39.20 1.22 -20.99
C MET A 199 -39.30 2.41 -21.95
N ALA A 200 -40.10 2.30 -23.00
CA ALA A 200 -40.40 3.44 -23.87
C ALA A 200 -41.10 4.53 -23.07
N SER A 201 -42.07 4.20 -22.20
CA SER A 201 -42.70 5.18 -21.29
C SER A 201 -41.71 5.81 -20.31
N VAL A 202 -40.71 5.08 -19.81
CA VAL A 202 -39.70 5.61 -18.88
C VAL A 202 -38.94 6.80 -19.48
N SER A 203 -38.58 6.75 -20.77
CA SER A 203 -37.70 7.75 -21.41
C SER A 203 -38.29 9.15 -21.55
N HIS A 204 -39.61 9.28 -21.42
CA HIS A 204 -40.34 10.55 -21.48
C HIS A 204 -41.27 10.75 -20.29
N LEU A 205 -41.11 9.94 -19.24
CA LEU A 205 -42.03 9.89 -18.11
C LEU A 205 -42.15 11.22 -17.38
N TYR A 206 -41.03 11.91 -17.16
CA TYR A 206 -41.03 13.17 -16.44
C TYR A 206 -41.76 14.26 -17.23
N ASP A 207 -41.57 14.32 -18.54
CA ASP A 207 -42.22 15.29 -19.41
C ASP A 207 -43.74 15.04 -19.46
N GLU A 208 -44.17 13.78 -19.55
CA GLU A 208 -45.59 13.40 -19.50
C GLU A 208 -46.24 13.78 -18.17
N VAL A 209 -45.56 13.51 -17.06
CA VAL A 209 -46.06 13.89 -15.74
C VAL A 209 -46.15 15.42 -15.61
N CYS A 210 -45.15 16.16 -16.08
CA CYS A 210 -45.17 17.63 -16.08
C CYS A 210 -46.36 18.20 -16.86
N ASN A 211 -46.72 17.59 -17.99
CA ASN A 211 -47.84 18.04 -18.82
C ASN A 211 -49.22 17.76 -18.20
N ARG A 212 -49.32 16.77 -17.29
CA ARG A 212 -50.60 16.29 -16.74
C ARG A 212 -50.88 16.76 -15.31
N THR A 213 -49.86 17.24 -14.59
CA THR A 213 -50.01 17.76 -13.22
C THR A 213 -50.43 19.24 -13.21
N ASN A 214 -51.60 19.54 -13.77
CA ASN A 214 -52.29 20.83 -13.58
C ASN A 214 -53.47 20.61 -12.64
N GLY A 215 -53.21 20.53 -11.33
CA GLY A 215 -54.26 20.45 -10.32
C GLY A 215 -53.77 19.94 -8.98
N ASN A 216 -54.10 20.67 -7.91
CA ASN A 216 -53.88 20.27 -6.52
C ASN A 216 -54.46 18.86 -6.31
N HIS A 217 -53.61 17.91 -5.94
CA HIS A 217 -54.03 16.60 -5.47
C HIS A 217 -53.76 16.50 -3.98
N ASP A 218 -54.59 15.69 -3.32
CA ASP A 218 -54.84 15.70 -1.90
C ASP A 218 -53.59 15.76 -1.02
N ILE A 219 -53.71 16.57 0.03
CA ILE A 219 -52.69 16.90 1.01
C ILE A 219 -52.55 15.69 1.95
N GLY A 220 -51.82 14.64 1.56
CA GLY A 220 -51.60 13.52 2.47
C GLY A 220 -50.71 12.40 1.92
N SER A 221 -51.12 11.80 0.81
CA SER A 221 -50.48 10.60 0.25
C SER A 221 -50.35 10.71 -1.26
N LEU A 222 -49.21 10.29 -1.82
CA LEU A 222 -49.06 10.25 -3.26
C LEU A 222 -49.96 9.15 -3.85
N ILE A 223 -51.02 9.56 -4.55
CA ILE A 223 -51.94 8.62 -5.22
C ILE A 223 -51.63 8.59 -6.71
N ILE A 224 -51.36 7.40 -7.25
CA ILE A 224 -51.31 7.20 -8.70
C ILE A 224 -52.71 6.82 -9.19
N VAL A 225 -53.37 7.77 -9.84
CA VAL A 225 -54.74 7.64 -10.34
C VAL A 225 -54.76 7.01 -11.73
N LYS A 226 -55.52 5.91 -11.90
CA LYS A 226 -55.64 5.16 -13.16
C LYS A 226 -56.11 6.01 -14.35
N THR A 227 -57.00 6.98 -14.13
CA THR A 227 -57.58 7.80 -15.21
C THR A 227 -56.60 8.80 -15.82
N LYS A 228 -55.44 9.04 -15.17
CA LYS A 228 -54.46 10.05 -15.60
C LYS A 228 -53.30 9.48 -16.40
N PHE A 229 -53.03 8.19 -16.28
CA PHE A 229 -51.86 7.53 -16.85
C PHE A 229 -52.28 6.22 -17.51
N ASN A 230 -51.75 5.94 -18.71
CA ASN A 230 -51.96 4.66 -19.35
C ASN A 230 -51.26 3.54 -18.55
N ASP A 231 -51.54 2.28 -18.87
CA ASP A 231 -51.02 1.15 -18.08
C ASP A 231 -49.48 1.06 -18.08
N ASN A 232 -48.80 1.48 -19.16
CA ASN A 232 -47.35 1.45 -19.27
C ASN A 232 -46.68 2.56 -18.45
N GLU A 233 -47.20 3.80 -18.54
CA GLU A 233 -46.76 4.93 -17.73
C GLU A 233 -47.00 4.66 -16.24
N ARG A 234 -48.17 4.09 -15.91
CA ARG A 234 -48.51 3.74 -14.53
C ARG A 234 -47.55 2.67 -14.00
N ALA A 235 -47.23 1.65 -14.79
CA ALA A 235 -46.22 0.66 -14.42
C ALA A 235 -44.85 1.31 -14.22
N ALA A 236 -44.42 2.22 -15.10
CA ALA A 236 -43.15 2.94 -14.96
C ALA A 236 -43.07 3.74 -13.65
N LEU A 237 -44.14 4.47 -13.29
CA LEU A 237 -44.25 5.19 -12.02
C LEU A 237 -44.14 4.26 -10.81
N VAL A 238 -44.90 3.17 -10.83
CA VAL A 238 -44.90 2.17 -9.75
C VAL A 238 -43.52 1.54 -9.58
N ILE A 239 -42.80 1.28 -10.66
CA ILE A 239 -41.44 0.73 -10.59
C ILE A 239 -40.51 1.71 -9.87
N PHE A 240 -40.50 3.00 -10.22
CA PHE A 240 -39.67 4.00 -9.53
C PHE A 240 -40.03 4.14 -8.04
N LEU A 241 -41.33 4.08 -7.72
CA LEU A 241 -41.79 4.14 -6.33
C LEU A 241 -41.41 2.88 -5.53
N LYS A 242 -41.41 1.71 -6.16
CA LYS A 242 -40.91 0.46 -5.54
C LYS A 242 -39.39 0.45 -5.40
N VAL A 243 -38.65 1.04 -6.34
CA VAL A 243 -37.19 1.18 -6.24
C VAL A 243 -36.81 1.99 -5.00
N GLN A 244 -37.54 3.08 -4.73
CA GLN A 244 -37.24 3.92 -3.57
C GLN A 244 -37.75 3.36 -2.23
N ASP A 245 -38.60 2.32 -2.21
CA ASP A 245 -39.06 1.68 -0.97
C ASP A 245 -37.89 1.12 -0.13
N ASN A 246 -36.77 0.77 -0.77
CA ASN A 246 -35.56 0.29 -0.09
C ASN A 246 -34.62 1.42 0.37
N TRP A 247 -34.96 2.69 0.15
CA TRP A 247 -34.09 3.83 0.43
C TRP A 247 -34.34 4.42 1.81
N LYS A 248 -33.46 5.33 2.25
CA LYS A 248 -33.67 6.04 3.51
C LYS A 248 -34.83 7.02 3.36
N LYS A 249 -35.94 6.75 4.07
CA LYS A 249 -37.18 7.54 4.07
C LYS A 249 -37.93 7.50 2.73
N PRO A 250 -38.54 6.34 2.41
CA PRO A 250 -39.34 6.26 1.21
C PRO A 250 -40.52 7.24 1.25
N LEU A 251 -41.00 7.66 0.08
CA LEU A 251 -42.30 8.30 -0.06
C LEU A 251 -43.38 7.29 0.30
N GLU A 252 -44.39 7.74 1.05
CA GLU A 252 -45.64 7.00 1.18
C GLU A 252 -46.46 7.22 -0.09
N TRP A 253 -46.86 6.12 -0.73
CA TRP A 253 -47.60 6.14 -1.97
C TRP A 253 -48.62 5.02 -2.01
N MET A 254 -49.66 5.20 -2.82
CA MET A 254 -50.65 4.17 -3.10
C MET A 254 -51.08 4.25 -4.57
N GLU A 255 -51.42 3.10 -5.13
CA GLU A 255 -52.03 3.02 -6.46
C GLU A 255 -53.53 2.84 -6.32
N GLU A 256 -54.30 3.70 -6.98
CA GLU A 256 -55.75 3.62 -6.93
C GLU A 256 -56.25 2.58 -7.94
N HIS A 257 -56.82 1.50 -7.41
CA HIS A 257 -57.56 0.52 -8.20
C HIS A 257 -59.05 0.85 -8.15
N ILE A 258 -59.57 1.47 -9.21
CA ILE A 258 -61.04 1.55 -9.40
C ILE A 258 -61.52 0.12 -9.69
N MET A 259 -62.23 -0.47 -8.73
CA MET A 259 -62.96 -1.74 -8.91
C MET A 259 -64.06 -1.60 -9.95
#